data_AF-A0A9W9A7C3-F1
#
_entry.id   AF-A0A9W9A7C3-F1
#
_cell.length_a   1.000
_cell.length_b   1.000
_cell.length_c   1.000
_cell.angle_alpha   90.00
_cell.angle_beta   90.00
_cell.angle_gamma   90.00
#
_symmetry.space_group_name_H-M   'P 1'
#
loop_
_entity.id
_entity.type
_entity.pdbx_description
1 polymer ?
#
loop_
_entity_poly.entity_id
_entity_poly.type
_entity_poly.pdbx_seq_one_letter_code
_entity_poly.pdbx_strand_id
1 'polypeptide(L)'
;MTPEESDLLSQIGTLIYYGIVVLIVDCTLYGFYLLAELIAVYLFIKHGLKSRVHKILFICSLTTLVTATWDFINQCALNLIQIKVSLMEPLEAGLKAQVDAAHHAILPWYSMMVWPISINIVIGNGVVLWRTWTVWEDDRLVKSTLLTMMFVSAYRTPSSVLLLEPKV
;
A
#
# COMPACT_ATOMS: atom_id res chain seq x y z
N MET A 1 38.60 -5.98 4.38
CA MET A 1 37.39 -5.85 3.57
C MET A 1 37.67 -6.54 2.25
N THR A 2 36.97 -7.64 1.97
CA THR A 2 37.08 -8.33 0.69
C THR A 2 36.29 -7.54 -0.38
N PRO A 3 36.61 -7.68 -1.68
CA PRO A 3 35.85 -7.03 -2.74
C PRO A 3 34.35 -7.42 -2.70
N GLU A 4 34.04 -8.66 -2.33
CA GLU A 4 32.66 -9.14 -2.18
C GLU A 4 31.90 -8.43 -1.05
N GLU A 5 32.56 -8.15 0.08
CA GLU A 5 31.97 -7.38 1.19
C GLU A 5 31.74 -5.91 0.81
N SER A 6 32.62 -5.34 -0.01
CA SER A 6 32.50 -3.96 -0.49
C SER A 6 31.30 -3.80 -1.44
N ASP A 7 31.09 -4.76 -2.33
CA ASP A 7 29.94 -4.75 -3.25
C ASP A 7 28.61 -4.94 -2.51
N LEU A 8 28.56 -5.86 -1.54
CA LEU A 8 27.38 -6.04 -0.68
C LEU A 8 27.05 -4.77 0.11
N LEU A 9 28.07 -4.11 0.69
CA LEU A 9 27.86 -2.88 1.43
C LEU A 9 27.34 -1.75 0.53
N SER A 10 27.84 -1.65 -0.70
CA SER A 10 27.35 -0.68 -1.70
C SER A 10 25.89 -0.93 -2.08
N GLN A 11 25.50 -2.20 -2.27
CA GLN A 11 24.11 -2.57 -2.56
C GLN A 11 23.16 -2.24 -1.40
N ILE A 12 23.54 -2.59 -0.16
CA ILE A 12 22.76 -2.26 1.05
C ILE A 12 22.62 -0.73 1.18
N GLY A 13 23.71 0.00 0.99
CA GLY A 13 23.70 1.46 1.03
C GLY A 13 22.76 2.09 0.00
N THR A 14 22.75 1.55 -1.21
CA THR A 14 21.84 1.99 -2.29
C THR A 14 20.37 1.71 -1.93
N LEU A 15 20.09 0.51 -1.41
CA LEU A 15 18.75 0.09 -1.01
C LEU A 15 18.18 0.98 0.10
N ILE A 16 19.00 1.31 1.10
CA ILE A 16 18.63 2.20 2.21
C ILE A 16 18.44 3.64 1.72
N TYR A 17 19.35 4.14 0.88
CA TYR A 17 19.22 5.48 0.31
C TYR A 17 17.91 5.64 -0.46
N TYR A 18 17.59 4.69 -1.33
CA TYR A 18 16.33 4.68 -2.07
C TYR A 18 15.12 4.57 -1.13
N GLY A 19 15.17 3.69 -0.13
CA GLY A 19 14.11 3.53 0.87
C GLY A 19 13.82 4.82 1.65
N ILE A 20 14.85 5.55 2.08
CA ILE A 20 14.69 6.83 2.78
C ILE A 20 14.09 7.90 1.86
N VAL A 21 14.54 8.00 0.61
CA VAL A 21 13.99 8.97 -0.37
C VAL A 21 12.50 8.69 -0.60
N VAL A 22 12.13 7.43 -0.82
CA VAL A 22 10.73 7.03 -0.97
C VAL A 22 9.93 7.36 0.30
N LEU A 23 10.47 7.07 1.48
CA LEU A 23 9.81 7.35 2.75
C LEU A 23 9.55 8.85 2.96
N ILE A 24 10.46 9.73 2.56
CA ILE A 24 10.27 11.19 2.64
C ILE A 24 9.11 11.62 1.74
N VAL A 25 9.09 11.14 0.50
CA VAL A 25 8.01 11.42 -0.46
C VAL A 25 6.68 10.90 0.09
N ASP A 26 6.64 9.66 0.56
CA ASP A 26 5.44 9.05 1.15
C ASP A 26 4.95 9.83 2.38
N CYS A 27 5.85 10.27 3.26
CA CYS A 27 5.49 11.12 4.41
C CYS A 27 4.82 12.42 3.96
N THR A 28 5.38 13.09 2.95
CA THR A 28 4.80 14.36 2.46
C THR A 28 3.44 14.14 1.81
N LEU A 29 3.29 13.14 0.94
CA LEU A 29 2.04 12.82 0.28
C LEU A 29 0.98 12.36 1.27
N TYR A 30 1.36 11.54 2.25
CA TYR A 30 0.49 11.10 3.33
C TYR A 30 0.01 12.28 4.19
N GLY A 31 0.88 13.25 4.47
CA GLY A 31 0.50 14.49 5.15
C GLY A 31 -0.57 15.29 4.38
N PHE A 32 -0.41 15.46 3.07
CA PHE A 32 -1.43 16.08 2.22
C PHE A 32 -2.73 15.29 2.18
N TYR A 33 -2.63 13.96 2.12
CA TYR A 33 -3.79 13.06 2.16
C TYR A 33 -4.57 13.22 3.47
N LEU A 34 -3.89 13.24 4.62
CA LEU A 34 -4.54 13.47 5.91
C LEU A 34 -5.27 14.82 5.98
N LEU A 35 -4.66 15.88 5.45
CA LEU A 35 -5.32 17.19 5.40
C LEU A 35 -6.59 17.16 4.54
N ALA A 36 -6.53 16.52 3.36
CA ALA A 36 -7.68 16.36 2.49
C ALA A 36 -8.80 15.53 3.15
N GLU A 37 -8.42 14.44 3.83
CA GLU A 37 -9.35 13.57 4.53
C GLU A 37 -10.01 14.26 5.72
N LEU A 38 -9.25 15.05 6.48
CA LEU A 38 -9.80 15.87 7.58
C LEU A 38 -10.82 16.89 7.06
N ILE A 39 -10.55 17.53 5.92
CA ILE A 39 -11.50 18.44 5.27
C ILE A 39 -12.75 17.67 4.83
N ALA A 40 -12.58 16.47 4.24
CA ALA A 40 -13.70 15.63 3.82
C ALA A 40 -14.58 15.24 5.01
N VAL A 41 -13.98 14.74 6.10
CA VAL A 41 -14.67 14.41 7.36
C VAL A 41 -15.38 15.63 7.95
N TYR A 42 -14.71 16.78 7.98
CA TYR A 42 -15.32 18.04 8.44
C TYR A 42 -16.56 18.42 7.60
N LEU A 43 -16.48 18.31 6.28
CA LEU A 43 -17.61 18.58 5.38
C LEU A 43 -18.77 17.61 5.61
N PHE A 44 -18.49 16.33 5.84
CA PHE A 44 -19.51 15.32 6.15
C PHE A 44 -20.21 15.60 7.48
N ILE A 45 -19.47 15.98 8.51
CA ILE A 45 -20.04 16.35 9.82
C ILE A 45 -20.89 17.61 9.67
N LYS A 46 -20.41 18.63 8.96
CA LYS A 46 -21.11 19.91 8.78
C LYS A 46 -22.41 19.79 7.98
N HIS A 47 -22.44 18.98 6.92
CA HIS A 47 -23.64 18.82 6.08
C HIS A 47 -24.66 17.82 6.65
N GLY A 48 -24.27 17.05 7.68
CA GLY A 48 -25.15 16.11 8.36
C GLY A 48 -25.36 14.81 7.58
N LEU A 49 -25.19 13.68 8.27
CA LEU A 49 -25.29 12.32 7.71
C LEU A 49 -26.75 11.83 7.59
N LYS A 50 -27.64 12.66 7.03
CA LYS A 50 -29.08 12.33 6.95
C LYS A 50 -29.42 11.24 5.92
N SER A 51 -28.65 11.13 4.84
CA SER A 51 -28.90 10.14 3.77
C SER A 51 -28.04 8.88 3.94
N ARG A 52 -28.61 7.71 3.60
CA ARG A 52 -27.90 6.41 3.61
C ARG A 52 -26.62 6.46 2.76
N VAL A 53 -26.64 7.21 1.65
CA VAL A 53 -25.49 7.38 0.75
C VAL A 53 -24.35 8.12 1.43
N HIS A 54 -24.64 9.14 2.23
CA HIS A 54 -23.60 9.89 2.95
C HIS A 54 -22.95 9.03 4.03
N LYS A 55 -23.70 8.14 4.68
CA LYS A 55 -23.14 7.18 5.64
C LYS A 55 -22.21 6.18 4.97
N ILE A 56 -22.59 5.65 3.80
CA ILE A 56 -21.74 4.72 3.04
C ILE A 56 -20.45 5.41 2.58
N LEU A 57 -20.55 6.62 2.02
CA LEU A 57 -19.38 7.39 1.61
C LEU A 57 -18.45 7.70 2.79
N PHE A 58 -19.01 8.06 3.94
CA PHE A 58 -18.23 8.29 5.15
C PHE A 58 -17.51 7.02 5.63
N ILE A 59 -18.18 5.86 5.61
CA ILE A 59 -17.56 4.57 5.97
C ILE A 59 -16.45 4.22 4.96
N CYS A 60 -16.68 4.42 3.66
CA CYS A 60 -15.65 4.23 2.64
C CYS A 60 -14.43 5.12 2.88
N SER A 61 -14.64 6.41 3.15
CA SER A 61 -13.60 7.39 3.48
C SER A 61 -12.75 6.95 4.68
N LEU A 62 -13.43 6.55 5.76
CA LEU A 62 -12.77 6.06 6.97
C LEU A 62 -11.98 4.77 6.71
N THR A 63 -12.53 3.87 5.89
CA THR A 63 -11.84 2.61 5.53
C THR A 63 -10.60 2.90 4.70
N THR A 64 -10.66 3.83 3.72
CA THR A 64 -9.49 4.26 2.95
C THR A 64 -8.45 4.98 3.80
N LEU A 65 -8.86 5.70 4.85
CA LEU A 65 -7.93 6.27 5.82
C LEU A 65 -7.21 5.19 6.63
N VAL A 66 -7.93 4.18 7.12
CA VAL A 66 -7.36 3.08 7.89
C VAL A 66 -6.37 2.27 7.05
N THR A 67 -6.73 1.95 5.80
CA THR A 67 -5.83 1.21 4.89
C THR A 67 -4.61 2.04 4.51
N ALA A 68 -4.75 3.34 4.25
CA ALA A 68 -3.60 4.23 3.99
C ALA A 68 -2.67 4.34 5.20
N THR A 69 -3.24 4.42 6.42
CA THR A 69 -2.45 4.43 7.67
C THR A 69 -1.71 3.11 7.86
N TRP A 70 -2.37 1.98 7.57
CA TRP A 70 -1.76 0.65 7.65
C TRP A 70 -0.59 0.51 6.67
N ASP A 71 -0.76 0.96 5.44
CA ASP A 71 0.28 0.94 4.41
C ASP A 71 1.49 1.79 4.82
N PHE A 72 1.25 3.01 5.31
CA PHE A 72 2.30 3.89 5.82
C PHE A 72 3.10 3.27 6.98
N ILE A 73 2.41 2.62 7.93
CA ILE A 73 3.05 1.93 9.05
C ILE A 73 3.94 0.78 8.55
N ASN A 74 3.49 -0.01 7.58
CA ASN A 74 4.29 -1.10 7.02
C ASN A 74 5.54 -0.56 6.30
N GLN A 75 5.41 0.50 5.51
CA GLN A 75 6.54 1.13 4.83
C GLN A 75 7.59 1.65 5.84
N CYS A 76 7.13 2.26 6.94
CA CYS A 76 8.02 2.70 8.01
C CYS A 76 8.70 1.51 8.70
N ALA A 77 7.94 0.46 9.03
CA ALA A 77 8.46 -0.73 9.70
C ALA A 77 9.47 -1.50 8.84
N LEU A 78 9.20 -1.65 7.54
CA LEU A 78 10.09 -2.27 6.56
C LEU A 78 11.46 -1.59 6.53
N ASN A 79 11.47 -0.27 6.34
CA ASN A 79 12.72 0.51 6.31
C ASN A 79 13.46 0.42 7.65
N LEU A 80 12.74 0.48 8.78
CA LEU A 80 13.35 0.43 10.11
C LEU A 80 13.96 -0.95 10.42
N ILE A 81 13.25 -2.04 10.10
CA ILE A 81 13.73 -3.41 10.30
C ILE A 81 14.93 -3.69 9.39
N GLN A 82 14.87 -3.25 8.12
CA GLN A 82 15.98 -3.41 7.19
C GLN A 82 17.24 -2.71 7.70
N ILE A 83 17.12 -1.47 8.18
CA ILE A 83 18.25 -0.74 8.77
C ILE A 83 18.74 -1.44 10.05
N LYS A 84 17.83 -1.84 10.94
CA LYS A 84 18.20 -2.45 12.23
C LYS A 84 18.91 -3.79 12.04
N VAL A 85 18.36 -4.69 11.25
CA VAL A 85 18.91 -6.06 11.09
C VAL A 85 20.14 -6.05 10.18
N SER A 86 20.21 -5.16 9.17
CA SER A 86 21.34 -5.11 8.25
C SER A 86 22.55 -4.33 8.76
N LEU A 87 22.39 -3.42 9.73
CA LEU A 87 23.48 -2.53 10.18
C LEU A 87 23.71 -2.52 11.70
N MET A 88 22.69 -2.83 12.52
CA MET A 88 22.79 -2.70 13.99
C MET A 88 22.93 -4.03 14.73
N GLU A 89 22.56 -5.17 14.14
CA GLU A 89 22.73 -6.48 14.76
C GLU A 89 23.94 -7.21 14.16
N PRO A 90 25.14 -7.11 14.77
CA PRO A 90 26.30 -7.83 14.29
C PRO A 90 26.12 -9.33 14.55
N LEU A 91 25.65 -10.07 13.54
CA LEU A 91 25.78 -11.53 13.56
C LEU A 91 27.25 -11.92 13.38
N GLU A 92 27.72 -12.81 14.24
CA GLU A 92 29.07 -13.42 14.18
C GLU A 92 29.33 -14.14 12.85
N ALA A 93 28.28 -14.51 12.12
CA ALA A 93 28.34 -15.17 10.81
C ALA A 93 28.67 -14.22 9.63
N GLY A 94 28.89 -12.92 9.87
CA GLY A 94 29.29 -11.94 8.87
C GLY A 94 28.13 -11.24 8.14
N LEU A 95 28.47 -10.30 7.25
CA LEU A 95 27.52 -9.39 6.59
C LEU A 95 26.45 -10.13 5.74
N LYS A 96 26.83 -11.24 5.10
CA LYS A 96 25.92 -12.03 4.26
C LYS A 96 24.79 -12.67 5.07
N ALA A 97 25.09 -13.20 6.25
CA ALA A 97 24.10 -13.78 7.15
C ALA A 97 23.14 -12.71 7.73
N GLN A 98 23.61 -11.48 7.90
CA GLN A 98 22.77 -10.35 8.34
C GLN A 98 21.77 -9.93 7.26
N VAL A 99 22.21 -9.90 6.00
CA VAL A 99 21.34 -9.59 4.86
C VAL A 99 20.26 -10.66 4.68
N ASP A 100 20.61 -11.94 4.77
CA ASP A 100 19.63 -13.03 4.67
C ASP A 100 18.62 -13.00 5.83
N ALA A 101 19.08 -12.73 7.06
CA ALA A 101 18.21 -12.56 8.21
C ALA A 101 17.26 -11.36 8.07
N ALA A 102 17.76 -10.22 7.55
CA ALA A 102 16.94 -9.05 7.26
C ALA A 102 15.87 -9.37 6.21
N HIS A 103 16.23 -10.09 5.15
CA HIS A 103 15.30 -10.49 4.10
C HIS A 103 14.18 -11.40 4.65
N HIS A 104 14.53 -12.38 5.50
CA HIS A 104 13.54 -13.22 6.18
C HIS A 104 12.65 -12.45 7.16
N ALA A 105 13.18 -11.46 7.86
CA ALA A 105 12.38 -10.62 8.77
C ALA A 105 11.36 -9.73 8.02
N ILE A 106 11.63 -9.40 6.76
CA ILE A 106 10.84 -8.49 5.93
C ILE A 106 9.72 -9.21 5.15
N LEU A 107 9.89 -10.49 4.82
CA LEU A 107 8.88 -11.33 4.13
C LEU A 107 7.43 -11.24 4.66
N PRO A 108 7.17 -11.33 5.98
CA PRO A 108 5.80 -11.21 6.49
C PRO A 108 5.20 -9.81 6.26
N TRP A 109 6.03 -8.76 6.29
CA TRP A 109 5.58 -7.39 6.06
C TRP A 109 5.22 -7.14 4.59
N TYR A 110 5.96 -7.73 3.64
CA TYR A 110 5.58 -7.72 2.22
C TYR A 110 4.21 -8.35 1.99
N SER A 111 3.94 -9.49 2.66
CA SER A 111 2.64 -10.16 2.57
C SER A 111 1.51 -9.29 3.13
N MET A 112 1.78 -8.50 4.18
CA MET A 112 0.79 -7.57 4.76
C MET A 112 0.56 -6.33 3.90
N MET A 113 1.50 -5.92 3.06
CA MET A 113 1.41 -4.72 2.21
C MET A 113 0.42 -4.87 1.05
N VAL A 114 0.17 -6.10 0.58
CA VAL A 114 -0.74 -6.39 -0.54
C VAL A 114 -2.22 -6.14 -0.16
N TRP A 115 -2.55 -6.26 1.12
CA TRP A 115 -3.93 -6.16 1.61
C TRP A 115 -4.50 -4.74 1.52
N PRO A 116 -3.84 -3.68 2.03
CA PRO A 116 -4.30 -2.31 1.89
C PRO A 116 -4.59 -1.90 0.44
N ILE A 117 -3.68 -2.25 -0.47
CA ILE A 117 -3.80 -1.93 -1.90
C ILE A 117 -5.06 -2.58 -2.47
N SER A 118 -5.27 -3.86 -2.18
CA SER A 118 -6.43 -4.62 -2.66
C SER A 118 -7.75 -4.04 -2.14
N ILE A 119 -7.81 -3.69 -0.86
CA ILE A 119 -9.00 -3.08 -0.25
C ILE A 119 -9.31 -1.72 -0.88
N ASN A 120 -8.29 -0.88 -1.07
CA ASN A 120 -8.46 0.44 -1.70
C ASN A 120 -8.95 0.35 -3.14
N ILE A 121 -8.44 -0.61 -3.92
CA ILE A 121 -8.91 -0.86 -5.29
C ILE A 121 -10.38 -1.30 -5.28
N VAL A 122 -10.78 -2.20 -4.38
CA VAL A 122 -12.17 -2.66 -4.29
C VAL A 122 -13.12 -1.52 -3.92
N ILE A 123 -12.73 -0.69 -2.94
CA ILE A 123 -13.54 0.48 -2.53
C ILE A 123 -13.63 1.49 -3.67
N GLY A 124 -12.52 1.84 -4.30
CA GLY A 124 -12.48 2.79 -5.41
C GLY A 124 -13.37 2.35 -6.57
N ASN A 125 -13.25 1.08 -7.00
CA ASN A 125 -14.11 0.53 -8.03
C ASN A 125 -15.58 0.48 -7.61
N GLY A 126 -15.88 0.16 -6.35
CA GLY A 126 -17.24 0.18 -5.81
C GLY A 126 -17.90 1.56 -5.89
N VAL A 127 -17.15 2.62 -5.56
CA VAL A 127 -17.65 4.01 -5.66
C VAL A 127 -17.88 4.42 -7.12
N VAL A 128 -16.97 4.05 -8.03
CA VAL A 128 -17.15 4.30 -9.46
C VAL A 128 -18.38 3.59 -9.97
N LEU A 129 -18.52 2.28 -9.70
CA LEU A 129 -19.65 1.46 -10.11
C LEU A 129 -20.96 2.06 -9.61
N TRP A 130 -21.03 2.45 -8.34
CA TRP A 130 -22.18 3.13 -7.75
C TRP A 130 -22.55 4.40 -8.51
N ARG A 131 -21.57 5.28 -8.81
CA ARG A 131 -21.84 6.52 -9.56
C ARG A 131 -22.33 6.26 -10.97
N THR A 132 -21.72 5.34 -11.72
CA THR A 132 -22.21 4.95 -13.05
C THR A 132 -23.60 4.33 -13.01
N TRP A 133 -23.92 3.54 -11.97
CA TRP A 133 -25.24 2.96 -11.78
C TRP A 133 -26.32 4.03 -11.58
N THR A 134 -26.01 5.08 -10.83
CA THR A 134 -26.95 6.20 -10.61
C THR A 134 -27.12 7.11 -11.83
N VAL A 135 -26.17 7.13 -12.77
CA VAL A 135 -26.22 7.97 -13.97
C VAL A 135 -26.89 7.25 -15.15
N TRP A 136 -26.70 5.93 -15.27
CA TRP A 136 -27.29 5.09 -16.32
C TRP A 136 -28.21 4.02 -15.72
N GLU A 137 -29.29 4.46 -15.09
CA GLU A 137 -30.23 3.56 -14.42
C GLU A 137 -30.92 2.59 -15.41
N ASP A 138 -31.14 3.05 -16.65
CA ASP A 138 -31.87 2.32 -17.72
C ASP A 138 -30.99 1.50 -18.69
N ASP A 139 -29.67 1.74 -18.76
CA ASP A 139 -28.83 1.09 -19.78
C ASP A 139 -28.13 -0.18 -19.28
N ARG A 140 -28.70 -1.34 -19.64
CA ARG A 140 -28.28 -2.67 -19.17
C ARG A 140 -26.92 -3.11 -19.73
N LEU A 141 -26.50 -2.57 -20.87
CA LEU A 141 -25.23 -2.91 -21.52
C LEU A 141 -24.05 -2.27 -20.78
N VAL A 142 -24.14 -0.97 -20.46
CA VAL A 142 -23.11 -0.22 -19.72
C VAL A 142 -22.83 -0.89 -18.37
N LYS A 143 -23.89 -1.33 -17.69
CA LYS A 143 -23.83 -2.05 -16.40
C LYS A 143 -23.09 -3.39 -16.49
N SER A 144 -23.28 -4.14 -17.59
CA SER A 144 -22.59 -5.43 -17.81
C SER A 144 -21.12 -5.24 -18.19
N THR A 145 -20.80 -4.23 -19.01
CA THR A 145 -19.41 -3.91 -19.38
C THR A 145 -18.60 -3.42 -18.17
N LEU A 146 -19.21 -2.64 -17.27
CA LEU A 146 -18.56 -2.19 -16.03
C LEU A 146 -18.29 -3.34 -15.05
N LEU A 147 -19.25 -4.25 -14.86
CA LEU A 147 -19.05 -5.43 -14.02
C LEU A 147 -17.92 -6.32 -14.55
N THR A 148 -17.92 -6.59 -15.85
CA THR A 148 -16.86 -7.40 -16.48
C THR A 148 -15.49 -6.73 -16.37
N MET A 149 -15.40 -5.40 -16.53
CA MET A 149 -14.15 -4.67 -16.36
C MET A 149 -13.65 -4.68 -14.90
N MET A 150 -14.56 -4.59 -13.93
CA MET A 150 -14.24 -4.67 -12.50
C MET A 150 -13.72 -6.06 -12.12
N PHE A 151 -14.35 -7.14 -12.61
CA PHE A 151 -13.84 -8.50 -12.42
C PHE A 151 -12.46 -8.70 -13.07
N VAL A 152 -12.25 -8.21 -14.29
CA VAL A 152 -10.94 -8.30 -14.97
C VAL A 152 -9.86 -7.56 -14.19
N SER A 153 -10.15 -6.38 -13.65
CA SER A 153 -9.21 -5.62 -12.83
C SER A 153 -8.86 -6.34 -11.52
N ALA A 154 -9.83 -6.97 -10.86
CA ALA A 154 -9.64 -7.71 -9.62
C ALA A 154 -8.89 -9.04 -9.81
N TYR A 155 -9.07 -9.71 -10.95
CA TYR A 155 -8.35 -10.95 -11.29
C TYR A 155 -6.91 -10.71 -11.76
N ARG A 156 -6.59 -9.52 -12.29
CA ARG A 156 -5.24 -9.19 -12.76
C ARG A 156 -4.28 -8.84 -11.61
N THR A 157 -4.76 -8.34 -10.48
CA THR A 157 -3.91 -8.01 -9.32
C THR A 157 -3.23 -9.20 -8.63
N PRO A 158 -3.89 -10.35 -8.37
CA PRO A 158 -3.22 -11.48 -7.70
C PRO A 158 -2.14 -12.14 -8.58
N SER A 159 -2.21 -12.01 -9.90
CA SER A 159 -1.25 -12.64 -10.82
C SER A 159 0.04 -11.83 -11.01
N SER A 160 0.02 -10.51 -10.80
CA SER A 160 1.22 -9.67 -10.84
C SER A 160 2.04 -9.69 -9.53
N VAL A 161 1.44 -10.08 -8.40
CA VAL A 161 2.15 -10.23 -7.11
C VAL A 161 2.86 -11.58 -7.02
N LEU A 162 2.32 -12.63 -7.67
CA LEU A 162 2.92 -13.98 -7.73
C LEU A 162 4.10 -14.12 -8.70
N LEU A 163 4.41 -13.09 -9.50
CA LEU A 163 5.58 -13.08 -10.41
C LEU A 163 6.82 -12.39 -9.83
N LEU A 164 6.76 -11.92 -8.59
CA LEU A 164 7.89 -11.40 -7.82
C LEU A 164 8.41 -12.41 -6.78
N GLU A 165 8.19 -13.71 -6.98
CA GLU A 165 9.08 -14.70 -6.37
C GLU A 165 10.39 -14.72 -7.17
N PRO A 166 11.53 -14.24 -6.64
CA PRO A 166 12.81 -14.60 -7.21
C PRO A 166 12.96 -16.11 -7.03
N LYS A 167 13.03 -16.83 -8.16
CA LYS A 167 13.61 -18.16 -8.18
C LYS A 167 15.08 -18.03 -7.77
N VAL A 168 15.37 -18.27 -6.50
CA VAL A 168 16.69 -18.66 -6.01
C VAL A 168 16.51 -19.84 -5.07
#